data_AF-A0A9P6P0D4-F1
#
_entry.id   AF-A0A9P6P0D4-F1
#
_cell.length_a   1.000
_cell.length_b   1.000
_cell.length_c   1.000
_cell.angle_alpha   90.00
_cell.angle_beta   90.00
_cell.angle_gamma   90.00
#
_symmetry.space_group_name_H-M   'P 1'
#
loop_
_entity.id
_entity.type
_entity.pdbx_description
1 polymer ?
#
loop_
_entity_poly.entity_id
_entity_poly.type
_entity_poly.pdbx_seq_one_letter_code
_entity_poly.pdbx_strand_id
1 'polypeptide(L)'
;MAEISTIAQQFTYFYNSTFDKNRKCLASLYRDQSMLTFEGQKVSGVRNIVEKLVSLPFAKCTHKVETIDTQPSKTYRSIIICVNGLFLIDGEQHAKVLHLMYGAPKL
;
A
#
# COMPACT_ATOMS: atom_id res chain seq x y z
N MET A 1 8.85 -4.69 -19.77
CA MET A 1 9.30 -4.93 -18.39
C MET A 1 9.57 -3.63 -17.63
N ALA A 2 10.26 -2.64 -18.23
CA ALA A 2 10.48 -1.33 -17.61
C ALA A 2 9.17 -0.57 -17.24
N GLU A 3 8.18 -0.57 -18.13
CA GLU A 3 6.90 0.14 -17.93
C GLU A 3 6.15 -0.26 -16.65
N ILE A 4 6.10 -1.57 -16.33
CA ILE A 4 5.39 -2.08 -15.15
C ILE A 4 6.07 -1.62 -13.87
N SER A 5 7.41 -1.62 -13.86
CA SER A 5 8.21 -1.15 -12.73
C SER A 5 7.97 0.35 -12.50
N THR A 6 7.97 1.16 -13.57
CA THR A 6 7.69 2.60 -13.47
C THR A 6 6.29 2.88 -12.94
N ILE A 7 5.26 2.18 -13.44
CA ILE A 7 3.88 2.32 -12.95
C ILE A 7 3.79 1.95 -11.47
N ALA A 8 4.40 0.85 -11.07
CA ALA A 8 4.40 0.38 -9.69
C ALA A 8 5.14 1.34 -8.74
N GLN A 9 6.26 1.91 -9.17
CA GLN A 9 6.99 2.94 -8.41
C GLN A 9 6.11 4.18 -8.22
N GLN A 10 5.51 4.71 -9.29
CA GLN A 10 4.60 5.85 -9.21
C GLN A 10 3.41 5.57 -8.29
N PHE A 11 2.78 4.40 -8.43
CA PHE A 11 1.69 3.97 -7.56
C PHE A 11 2.13 3.89 -6.09
N THR A 12 3.28 3.30 -5.81
CA THR A 12 3.82 3.17 -4.45
C THR A 12 4.07 4.53 -3.82
N TYR A 13 4.71 5.45 -4.55
CA TYR A 13 4.94 6.82 -4.07
C TYR A 13 3.62 7.57 -3.82
N PHE A 14 2.66 7.45 -4.73
CA PHE A 14 1.34 8.05 -4.57
C PHE A 14 0.58 7.49 -3.35
N TYR A 15 0.58 6.16 -3.19
CA TYR A 15 -0.06 5.47 -2.07
C TYR A 15 0.56 5.91 -0.74
N ASN A 16 1.89 5.87 -0.63
CA ASN A 16 2.62 6.25 0.58
C ASN A 16 2.42 7.74 0.92
N SER A 17 2.52 8.64 -0.06
CA SER A 17 2.30 10.08 0.16
C SER A 17 0.87 10.38 0.61
N THR A 18 -0.12 9.67 0.04
CA THR A 18 -1.52 9.78 0.44
C THR A 18 -1.73 9.23 1.86
N PHE A 19 -1.07 8.13 2.22
CA PHE A 19 -1.10 7.58 3.56
C PHE A 19 -0.56 8.55 4.61
N ASP A 20 0.58 9.18 4.31
CA ASP A 20 1.26 10.08 5.24
C ASP A 20 0.49 11.39 5.46
N LYS A 21 -0.23 11.87 4.43
CA LYS A 21 -1.02 13.12 4.49
C LYS A 21 -2.46 12.91 4.94
N ASN A 22 -3.17 11.96 4.32
CA ASN A 22 -4.59 11.73 4.57
C ASN A 22 -5.02 10.28 4.22
N ARG A 23 -4.97 9.42 5.23
CA ARG A 23 -5.33 7.98 5.12
C ARG A 23 -6.75 7.74 4.60
N LYS A 24 -7.69 8.67 4.82
CA LYS A 24 -9.08 8.53 4.34
C LYS A 24 -9.16 8.57 2.82
N CYS A 25 -8.24 9.27 2.15
CA CYS A 25 -8.20 9.34 0.68
C CYS A 25 -7.76 8.02 0.03
N LEU A 26 -7.21 7.07 0.80
CA LEU A 26 -6.86 5.74 0.28
C LEU A 26 -8.09 4.89 -0.05
N ALA A 27 -9.29 5.29 0.41
CA ALA A 27 -10.54 4.59 0.09
C ALA A 27 -10.74 4.36 -1.42
N SER A 28 -10.37 5.33 -2.25
CA SER A 28 -10.53 5.26 -3.72
C SER A 28 -9.59 4.25 -4.40
N LEU A 29 -8.51 3.88 -3.72
CA LEU A 29 -7.52 2.91 -4.21
C LEU A 29 -7.92 1.46 -3.88
N TYR A 30 -8.85 1.27 -2.94
CA TYR A 30 -9.39 -0.03 -2.62
C TYR A 30 -10.70 -0.31 -3.38
N ARG A 31 -11.08 -1.58 -3.43
CA ARG A 31 -12.34 -2.10 -3.98
C ARG A 31 -13.04 -2.93 -2.92
N ASP A 32 -14.30 -3.27 -3.14
CA ASP A 32 -15.10 -4.01 -2.14
C ASP A 32 -14.51 -5.40 -1.83
N GLN A 33 -13.84 -6.02 -2.80
CA GLN A 33 -13.14 -7.29 -2.63
C GLN A 33 -11.68 -7.14 -2.16
N SER A 34 -11.21 -5.92 -1.89
CA SER A 34 -9.87 -5.71 -1.36
C SER A 34 -9.72 -6.27 0.05
N MET A 35 -8.51 -6.73 0.35
CA MET A 35 -8.14 -7.23 1.66
C MET A 35 -6.83 -6.57 2.09
N LEU A 36 -6.77 -6.14 3.34
CA LEU A 36 -5.56 -5.68 4.01
C LEU A 36 -5.25 -6.65 5.15
N THR A 37 -4.00 -7.09 5.26
CA THR A 37 -3.51 -7.78 6.45
C THR A 37 -2.49 -6.90 7.14
N PHE A 38 -2.73 -6.54 8.39
CA PHE A 38 -1.85 -5.71 9.20
C PHE A 38 -1.54 -6.42 10.52
N GLU A 39 -0.27 -6.77 10.75
CA GLU A 39 0.20 -7.44 11.97
C GLU A 39 -0.62 -8.70 12.33
N GLY A 40 -0.94 -9.52 11.33
CA GLY A 40 -1.74 -10.75 11.49
C GLY A 40 -3.25 -10.54 11.48
N GLN A 41 -3.75 -9.30 11.60
CA GLN A 41 -5.18 -9.01 11.50
C GLN A 41 -5.59 -8.79 10.04
N LYS A 42 -6.54 -9.58 9.57
CA LYS A 42 -7.12 -9.46 8.22
C LYS A 42 -8.37 -8.60 8.27
N VAL A 43 -8.47 -7.63 7.38
CA VAL A 43 -9.65 -6.80 7.17
C VAL A 43 -10.00 -6.81 5.67
N SER A 44 -11.29 -6.87 5.36
CA SER A 44 -11.81 -6.90 4.00
C SER A 44 -12.83 -5.79 3.78
N GLY A 45 -12.89 -5.28 2.56
CA GLY A 45 -13.79 -4.21 2.16
C GLY A 45 -13.22 -2.81 2.45
N VAL A 46 -13.53 -1.87 1.55
CA VAL A 46 -12.98 -0.50 1.56
C VAL A 46 -13.19 0.19 2.91
N ARG A 47 -14.41 0.09 3.47
CA ARG A 47 -14.76 0.75 4.74
C ARG A 47 -13.89 0.25 5.89
N ASN A 48 -13.83 -1.06 6.08
CA ASN A 48 -13.08 -1.67 7.18
C ASN A 48 -11.58 -1.43 7.05
N ILE A 49 -11.05 -1.43 5.82
CA ILE A 49 -9.66 -1.10 5.53
C ILE A 49 -9.38 0.34 5.97
N VAL A 50 -10.17 1.31 5.53
CA VAL A 50 -9.97 2.72 5.87
C VAL A 50 -10.13 2.97 7.36
N GLU A 51 -11.14 2.37 8.01
CA GLU A 51 -11.32 2.45 9.46
C GLU A 51 -10.08 1.90 10.19
N LYS A 52 -9.54 0.75 9.77
CA LYS A 52 -8.32 0.17 10.34
C LYS A 52 -7.10 1.07 10.14
N LEU A 53 -6.95 1.70 8.98
CA LEU A 53 -5.85 2.63 8.69
C LEU A 53 -5.93 3.91 9.53
N VAL A 54 -7.15 4.41 9.77
CA VAL A 54 -7.40 5.59 10.61
C VAL A 54 -7.24 5.27 12.09
N SER A 55 -7.57 4.05 12.54
CA SER A 55 -7.45 3.62 13.94
C SER A 55 -6.01 3.36 14.39
N LEU A 56 -5.01 3.48 13.51
CA LEU A 56 -3.63 3.26 13.87
C LEU A 56 -3.17 4.34 14.86
N PRO A 57 -2.45 3.98 15.95
CA PRO A 57 -2.19 4.86 17.08
C PRO A 57 -1.06 5.86 16.82
N PHE A 58 -1.02 6.45 15.63
CA PHE A 58 0.00 7.43 15.27
C PHE A 58 -0.55 8.53 14.35
N ALA A 59 -0.21 9.77 14.70
CA ALA A 59 -0.68 10.96 13.99
C ALA A 59 0.18 11.25 12.75
N LYS A 60 1.51 11.24 12.89
CA LYS A 60 2.45 11.48 11.80
C LYS A 60 3.23 10.22 11.50
N CYS A 61 3.24 9.86 10.23
CA CYS A 61 4.13 8.81 9.73
C CYS A 61 4.77 9.25 8.42
N THR A 62 5.97 8.75 8.17
CA THR A 62 6.67 8.91 6.90
C THR A 62 7.12 7.54 6.42
N HIS A 63 6.69 7.17 5.21
CA HIS A 63 7.21 5.97 4.56
C HIS A 63 8.54 6.30 3.88
N LYS A 64 9.61 5.58 4.25
CA LYS A 64 10.89 5.59 3.55
C LYS A 64 11.05 4.29 2.80
N VAL A 65 10.90 4.34 1.49
CA VAL A 65 11.07 3.15 0.63
C VAL A 65 12.55 2.91 0.37
N GLU A 66 13.00 1.67 0.53
CA GLU A 66 14.37 1.24 0.24
C GLU A 66 14.43 0.44 -1.06
N THR A 67 13.60 -0.59 -1.19
CA THR A 67 13.50 -1.39 -2.42
C THR A 67 12.06 -1.57 -2.86
N ILE A 68 11.85 -1.63 -4.17
CA ILE A 68 10.56 -1.94 -4.79
C ILE A 68 10.81 -3.05 -5.81
N ASP A 69 10.22 -4.21 -5.55
CA ASP A 69 10.24 -5.36 -6.44
C ASP A 69 8.87 -5.52 -7.10
N THR A 70 8.85 -5.72 -8.41
CA THR A 70 7.60 -5.77 -9.18
C THR A 70 7.54 -7.02 -10.02
N GLN A 71 6.40 -7.71 -9.97
CA GLN A 71 6.17 -8.94 -10.72
C GLN A 71 4.82 -8.88 -11.44
N PRO A 72 4.78 -9.20 -12.74
CA PRO A 72 3.51 -9.33 -13.46
C PRO A 72 2.79 -10.60 -13.02
N SER A 73 1.50 -10.48 -12.68
CA SER A 73 0.63 -11.62 -12.43
C SER A 73 -0.06 -12.07 -13.71
N LYS A 74 0.08 -13.35 -14.05
CA LYS A 74 -0.48 -13.95 -15.27
C LYS A 74 -2.00 -14.10 -15.23
N THR A 75 -2.59 -14.22 -14.03
CA THR A 75 -3.99 -14.67 -13.87
C THR A 75 -5.00 -13.52 -13.94
N TYR A 76 -4.61 -12.29 -13.60
CA TYR A 76 -5.58 -11.19 -13.41
C TYR A 76 -5.19 -9.86 -14.06
N ARG A 77 -4.22 -9.84 -14.99
CA ARG A 77 -3.60 -8.59 -15.47
C ARG A 77 -3.23 -7.65 -14.31
N SER A 78 -2.77 -8.24 -13.20
CA SER A 78 -2.40 -7.52 -11.99
C SER A 78 -0.89 -7.43 -11.86
N ILE A 79 -0.44 -6.47 -11.06
CA ILE A 79 0.97 -6.25 -10.72
C ILE A 79 1.11 -6.55 -9.24
N ILE A 80 2.03 -7.44 -8.91
CA ILE A 80 2.44 -7.68 -7.53
C ILE A 80 3.60 -6.73 -7.25
N ILE A 81 3.45 -5.92 -6.21
CA ILE A 81 4.44 -4.94 -5.77
C ILE A 81 4.86 -5.31 -4.36
N CYS A 82 6.13 -5.65 -4.18
CA CYS A 82 6.74 -5.81 -2.87
C CYS A 82 7.57 -4.57 -2.58
N VAL A 83 7.30 -3.93 -1.43
CA VAL A 83 8.00 -2.72 -1.01
C VAL A 83 8.67 -3.01 0.32
N ASN A 84 9.99 -2.92 0.36
CA ASN A 84 10.74 -2.92 1.60
C ASN A 84 11.10 -1.49 1.97
N GLY A 85 10.95 -1.15 3.24
CA GLY A 85 11.31 0.16 3.71
C GLY A 85 11.21 0.32 5.22
N LEU A 86 11.36 1.56 5.63
CA LEU A 86 11.23 2.00 7.01
C LEU A 86 9.97 2.83 7.16
N PHE A 87 9.28 2.62 8.24
CA PHE A 87 8.12 3.39 8.66
C PHE A 87 8.54 4.25 9.84
N LEU A 88 8.66 5.56 9.61
CA LEU A 88 9.03 6.52 10.63
C LEU A 88 7.76 6.99 11.32
N ILE A 89 7.61 6.73 12.62
CA ILE A 89 6.49 7.19 13.44
C ILE A 89 7.07 8.09 14.53
N ASP A 90 6.64 9.35 14.60
CA ASP A 90 7.05 10.29 15.66
C ASP A 90 8.58 10.39 15.90
N GLY A 91 9.39 10.07 14.88
CA GLY A 91 10.85 10.06 14.93
C GLY A 91 11.48 8.68 15.17
N GLU A 92 10.72 7.67 15.57
CA GLU A 92 11.18 6.29 15.70
C GLU A 92 11.08 5.52 14.38
N GLN A 93 12.12 4.74 14.06
CA GLN A 93 12.19 3.93 12.84
C GLN A 93 11.69 2.51 13.11
N HIS A 94 10.64 2.10 12.41
CA HIS A 94 10.17 0.72 12.41
C HIS A 94 10.37 0.11 11.02
N ALA A 95 11.13 -0.98 10.94
CA ALA A 95 11.27 -1.71 9.69
C ALA A 95 9.92 -2.31 9.28
N LYS A 96 9.52 -2.12 8.01
CA LYS A 96 8.29 -2.69 7.46
C LYS A 96 8.52 -3.26 6.07
N VAL A 97 7.93 -4.44 5.85
CA VAL A 97 7.71 -5.00 4.54
C VAL A 97 6.24 -4.82 4.22
N LEU A 98 5.94 -4.07 3.16
CA LEU A 98 4.58 -3.88 2.67
C LEU A 98 4.40 -4.63 1.35
N HIS A 99 3.50 -5.61 1.37
CA HIS A 99 3.06 -6.29 0.15
C HIS A 99 1.80 -5.61 -0.37
N LEU A 100 1.89 -5.01 -1.57
CA LEU A 100 0.76 -4.41 -2.28
C LEU A 100 0.45 -5.27 -3.51
N MET A 101 -0.77 -5.79 -3.60
CA MET A 101 -1.27 -6.37 -4.84
C MET A 101 -2.14 -5.35 -5.56
N TYR A 102 -1.69 -4.88 -6.72
CA TYR A 102 -2.43 -3.96 -7.57
C TYR A 102 -3.09 -4.71 -8.73
N GLY A 103 -4.41 -4.86 -8.67
CA GLY A 103 -5.20 -5.34 -9.82
C GLY A 103 -5.61 -4.16 -10.68
N ALA A 104 -5.10 -4.06 -11.91
CA ALA A 104 -5.62 -3.10 -12.87
C ALA A 104 -7.05 -3.54 -13.25
N PRO A 105 -8.09 -2.70 -13.02
CA PRO A 105 -9.41 -3.02 -13.54
C PRO A 105 -9.34 -3.04 -15.07
N LYS A 106 -10.03 -4.00 -15.68
CA LYS A 106 -10.14 -4.15 -17.14
C LYS A 106 -10.37 -2.79 -17.79
N LEU A 107 -9.40 -2.33 -18.60
CA LEU A 107 -9.69 -1.47 -19.74
C LEU A 107 -10.61 -2.22 -20.69
#